data_AF-A0A7J4T228-F1
#
_entry.id   AF-A0A7J4T228-F1
#
_cell.length_a   1.000
_cell.length_b   1.000
_cell.length_c   1.000
_cell.angle_alpha   90.00
_cell.angle_beta   90.00
_cell.angle_gamma   90.00
#
_symmetry.space_group_name_H-M   'P 1'
#
loop_
_entity.id
_entity.type
_entity.pdbx_description
1 polymer ?
#
loop_
_entity_poly.entity_id
_entity_poly.type
_entity_poly.pdbx_seq_one_letter_code
_entity_poly.pdbx_strand_id
1 'polypeptide(L)'
;MLGDSLPLFFPVLIFSLVLWLIPNKVDQYCNRLSPKGARNGKIIYRALPIIMTLYLVIYRSRAIMNRDLAEGEVAKRLGQTEASLADLQLLFTGDGLGEIALLFLLSFSVLTRYLPSLKGSSNELKGMISNRVM
;
A
#
# COMPACT_ATOMS: atom_id res chain seq x y z
N MET A 1 -8.70 -15.76 -7.54
CA MET A 1 -8.58 -14.30 -7.75
C MET A 1 -9.04 -13.57 -6.50
N LEU A 2 -8.22 -12.67 -5.95
CA LEU A 2 -8.55 -11.82 -4.79
C LEU A 2 -9.90 -11.09 -4.91
N GLY A 3 -10.37 -10.82 -6.14
CA GLY A 3 -11.68 -10.26 -6.42
C GLY A 3 -12.87 -11.17 -6.07
N ASP A 4 -12.69 -12.49 -6.08
CA ASP A 4 -13.72 -13.46 -5.70
C ASP A 4 -13.78 -13.69 -4.19
N SER A 5 -12.62 -13.67 -3.53
CA SER A 5 -12.51 -13.92 -2.08
C SER A 5 -12.72 -12.65 -1.23
N LEU A 6 -12.40 -11.47 -1.76
CA LEU A 6 -12.56 -10.18 -1.08
C LEU A 6 -13.05 -9.09 -2.06
N PRO A 7 -14.34 -9.13 -2.47
CA PRO A 7 -14.88 -8.23 -3.52
C PRO A 7 -14.78 -6.74 -3.15
N LEU A 8 -14.71 -6.42 -1.86
CA LEU A 8 -14.59 -5.04 -1.37
C LEU A 8 -13.14 -4.55 -1.24
N PHE A 9 -12.14 -5.41 -1.40
CA PHE A 9 -10.75 -5.04 -1.18
C PHE A 9 -10.27 -3.95 -2.15
N PHE A 10 -10.47 -4.16 -3.46
CA PHE A 10 -10.09 -3.20 -4.48
C PHE A 10 -10.84 -1.86 -4.35
N PRO A 11 -12.17 -1.83 -4.18
CA PRO A 11 -12.90 -0.59 -3.93
C PRO A 11 -12.39 0.19 -2.73
N VAL A 12 -12.09 -0.50 -1.61
CA VAL A 12 -11.55 0.16 -0.40
C VAL A 12 -10.14 0.69 -0.64
N LEU A 13 -9.29 -0.04 -1.37
CA LEU A 13 -7.94 0.43 -1.74
C LEU A 13 -8.02 1.68 -2.61
N ILE A 14 -8.86 1.67 -3.64
CA ILE A 14 -9.07 2.83 -4.52
C ILE A 14 -9.59 4.02 -3.71
N PHE A 15 -10.60 3.81 -2.87
CA PHE A 15 -11.13 4.88 -2.01
C PHE A 15 -10.04 5.47 -1.10
N SER A 16 -9.23 4.61 -0.48
CA SER A 16 -8.10 5.02 0.36
C SER A 16 -7.07 5.86 -0.41
N LEU A 17 -6.75 5.47 -1.65
CA LEU A 17 -5.86 6.24 -2.53
C LEU A 17 -6.48 7.57 -2.97
N VAL A 18 -7.78 7.62 -3.23
CA VAL A 18 -8.49 8.87 -3.54
C VAL A 18 -8.46 9.83 -2.34
N LEU A 19 -8.53 9.33 -1.11
CA LEU A 19 -8.37 10.17 0.08
C LEU A 19 -6.99 10.84 0.14
N TRP A 20 -5.95 10.21 -0.40
CA TRP A 20 -4.61 10.80 -0.48
C TRP A 20 -4.52 11.95 -1.47
N LEU A 21 -5.39 12.04 -2.49
CA LEU A 21 -5.42 13.17 -3.42
C LEU A 21 -5.92 14.47 -2.78
N ILE A 22 -6.56 14.38 -1.60
CA ILE A 22 -7.13 15.52 -0.88
C ILE A 22 -6.71 15.52 0.60
N PRO A 23 -5.39 15.42 0.91
CA PRO A 23 -4.91 15.15 2.26
C PRO A 23 -5.26 16.32 3.21
N ASN A 24 -5.30 17.55 2.70
CA ASN A 24 -5.69 18.73 3.47
C ASN A 24 -7.16 18.68 3.93
N LYS A 25 -8.07 18.17 3.10
CA LYS A 25 -9.50 18.05 3.45
C LYS A 25 -9.70 16.95 4.49
N VAL A 26 -9.01 15.82 4.33
CA VAL A 26 -9.03 14.71 5.28
C VAL A 26 -8.43 15.13 6.62
N ASP A 27 -7.29 15.83 6.62
CA ASP A 27 -6.66 16.35 7.83
C ASP A 27 -7.56 17.34 8.58
N GLN A 28 -8.27 18.22 7.86
CA GLN A 28 -9.27 19.13 8.44
C GLN A 28 -10.44 18.36 9.06
N TYR A 29 -10.92 17.31 8.41
CA TYR A 29 -11.98 16.46 8.94
C TYR A 29 -11.52 15.74 10.22
N CYS A 30 -10.32 15.16 10.22
CA CYS A 30 -9.75 14.53 11.41
C CYS A 30 -9.59 15.53 12.57
N ASN A 31 -9.21 16.78 12.30
CA ASN A 31 -9.07 17.81 13.33
C ASN A 31 -10.40 18.23 14.00
N ARG A 32 -11.56 17.91 13.40
CA ARG A 32 -12.88 18.14 14.03
C ARG A 32 -13.21 17.09 15.10
N LEU A 33 -12.46 15.99 15.14
CA LEU A 33 -12.60 14.96 16.17
C LEU A 33 -11.84 15.36 17.44
N SER A 34 -12.05 14.59 18.53
CA SER A 34 -11.24 14.69 19.76
C SER A 34 -9.73 14.69 19.45
N PRO A 35 -8.87 15.35 20.24
CA PRO A 35 -7.42 15.41 20.00
C PRO A 35 -6.76 14.03 19.78
N LYS A 36 -7.23 13.02 20.53
CA LYS A 36 -6.78 11.63 20.35
C LYS A 36 -7.31 11.01 19.05
N GLY A 37 -8.58 11.28 18.70
CA GLY A 37 -9.21 10.83 17.46
C GLY A 37 -8.60 11.46 16.21
N ALA A 38 -8.23 12.74 16.27
CA ALA A 38 -7.55 13.45 15.20
C ALA A 38 -6.18 12.82 14.89
N ARG A 39 -5.39 12.53 15.94
CA ARG A 39 -4.09 11.88 15.78
C ARG A 39 -4.23 10.48 15.19
N ASN A 40 -5.12 9.67 15.75
CA ASN A 40 -5.31 8.28 15.29
C ASN A 40 -5.89 8.23 13.87
N GLY A 41 -6.87 9.06 13.56
CA GLY A 41 -7.46 9.15 12.22
C GLY A 41 -6.41 9.48 11.15
N LYS A 42 -5.51 10.43 11.45
CA LYS A 42 -4.39 10.77 10.56
C LYS A 42 -3.44 9.61 10.32
N ILE A 43 -3.11 8.86 11.38
CA ILE A 43 -2.24 7.68 11.26
C ILE A 43 -2.94 6.60 10.44
N ILE A 44 -4.22 6.34 10.70
CA ILE A 44 -4.98 5.28 10.05
C ILE A 44 -5.11 5.54 8.55
N TYR A 45 -5.59 6.72 8.12
CA TYR A 45 -5.78 6.96 6.68
C TYR A 45 -4.45 6.97 5.90
N ARG A 46 -3.36 7.42 6.54
CA ARG A 46 -2.01 7.40 5.93
C ARG A 46 -1.42 6.00 5.92
N ALA A 47 -1.74 5.14 6.87
CA ALA A 47 -1.25 3.77 6.89
C ALA A 47 -2.09 2.83 6.01
N LEU A 48 -3.39 3.12 5.82
CA LEU A 48 -4.35 2.22 5.18
C LEU A 48 -3.92 1.73 3.79
N PRO A 49 -3.56 2.59 2.81
CA PRO A 49 -3.20 2.10 1.48
C PRO A 49 -1.86 1.34 1.48
N ILE A 50 -0.95 1.66 2.40
CA ILE A 50 0.32 0.92 2.57
C ILE A 50 0.02 -0.48 3.10
N ILE A 51 -0.78 -0.59 4.16
CA ILE A 51 -1.15 -1.88 4.77
C ILE A 51 -1.89 -2.76 3.76
N MET A 52 -2.81 -2.18 2.99
CA MET A 52 -3.54 -2.93 1.96
C MET A 52 -2.62 -3.38 0.83
N THR A 53 -1.74 -2.52 0.32
CA THR A 53 -0.78 -2.92 -0.72
C THR A 53 0.19 -3.99 -0.22
N LEU A 54 0.65 -3.88 1.04
CA LEU A 54 1.47 -4.91 1.68
C LEU A 54 0.73 -6.24 1.79
N TYR A 55 -0.56 -6.21 2.14
CA TYR A 55 -1.40 -7.41 2.19
C TYR A 55 -1.50 -8.09 0.81
N LEU A 56 -1.63 -7.34 -0.28
CA LEU A 56 -1.61 -7.89 -1.65
C LEU A 56 -0.31 -8.65 -1.92
N VAL A 57 0.83 -8.03 -1.63
CA VAL A 57 2.15 -8.64 -1.82
C VAL A 57 2.31 -9.92 -1.00
N ILE A 58 1.85 -9.93 0.25
CA ILE A 58 1.87 -11.12 1.12
C ILE A 58 0.94 -12.20 0.59
N TYR A 59 -0.28 -11.84 0.18
CA TYR A 59 -1.25 -12.79 -0.37
C TYR A 59 -0.71 -13.45 -1.64
N ARG A 60 -0.13 -12.66 -2.55
CA ARG A 60 0.50 -13.18 -3.78
C ARG A 60 1.69 -14.06 -3.48
N SER A 61 2.55 -13.67 -2.53
CA SER A 61 3.66 -14.51 -2.05
C SER A 61 3.16 -15.87 -1.57
N ARG A 62 2.08 -15.89 -0.79
CA ARG A 62 1.46 -17.14 -0.32
C ARG A 62 0.86 -17.96 -1.46
N ALA A 63 0.18 -17.33 -2.41
CA ALA A 63 -0.39 -18.03 -3.57
C ALA A 63 0.71 -18.68 -4.44
N ILE A 64 1.84 -18.00 -4.62
CA ILE A 64 3.01 -18.54 -5.33
C ILE A 64 3.62 -19.71 -4.55
N MET A 65 3.86 -19.55 -3.25
CA MET A 65 4.45 -20.61 -2.41
C MET A 65 3.55 -21.85 -2.30
N ASN A 66 2.24 -21.65 -2.21
CA ASN A 66 1.26 -22.73 -2.11
C ASN A 66 0.83 -23.27 -3.49
N ARG A 67 1.39 -22.75 -4.59
CA ARG A 67 1.04 -23.09 -5.98
C ARG A 67 -0.47 -23.09 -6.19
N ASP A 68 -1.15 -22.06 -5.69
CA ASP A 68 -2.60 -21.95 -5.80
C ASP A 68 -2.99 -21.72 -7.27
N LEU A 69 -3.45 -22.78 -7.93
CA LEU A 69 -3.87 -22.77 -9.33
C LEU A 69 -5.16 -21.96 -9.54
N ALA A 70 -5.83 -21.51 -8.47
CA ALA A 70 -6.93 -20.54 -8.56
C ALA A 70 -6.45 -19.12 -8.88
N GLU A 71 -5.14 -18.86 -8.79
CA GLU A 71 -4.52 -17.64 -9.29
C GLU A 71 -4.01 -17.85 -10.72
N GLY A 72 -4.63 -17.15 -11.67
CA GLY A 72 -4.39 -17.35 -13.10
C GLY A 72 -2.94 -17.14 -13.54
N GLU A 73 -2.15 -16.35 -12.80
CA GLU A 73 -0.71 -16.17 -13.06
C GLU A 73 0.11 -17.40 -12.64
N VAL A 74 -0.21 -18.00 -11.50
CA VAL A 74 0.43 -19.23 -11.01
C VAL A 74 0.09 -20.41 -11.93
N ALA A 75 -1.19 -20.54 -12.30
CA ALA A 75 -1.63 -21.55 -13.25
C ALA A 75 -0.99 -21.41 -14.63
N LYS A 76 -0.76 -20.17 -15.12
CA LYS A 76 -0.16 -19.91 -16.43
C LYS A 76 1.37 -20.04 -16.47
N ARG A 77 2.07 -19.70 -15.39
CA ARG A 77 3.55 -19.60 -15.40
C ARG A 77 4.28 -20.71 -14.66
N LEU A 78 3.65 -21.32 -13.65
CA LEU A 78 4.31 -22.29 -12.78
C LEU A 78 3.85 -23.73 -13.05
N GLY A 79 2.57 -23.96 -13.36
CA GLY A 79 2.04 -25.30 -13.58
C GLY A 79 2.15 -26.21 -12.34
N GLN A 80 2.11 -27.54 -12.53
CA GLN A 80 2.09 -28.55 -11.44
C GLN A 80 3.48 -29.04 -10.98
N THR A 81 4.56 -28.29 -11.21
CA THR A 81 5.90 -28.65 -10.75
C THR A 81 6.09 -28.38 -9.25
N GLU A 82 7.11 -28.97 -8.63
CA GLU A 82 7.46 -28.71 -7.23
C GLU A 82 7.72 -27.22 -6.97
N ALA A 83 7.22 -26.71 -5.84
CA ALA A 83 7.37 -25.33 -5.44
C ALA A 83 8.84 -25.03 -5.09
N SER A 84 9.42 -24.01 -5.73
CA SER A 84 10.78 -23.55 -5.45
C SER A 84 10.77 -22.12 -4.94
N LEU A 85 11.73 -21.78 -4.07
CA LEU A 85 11.96 -20.38 -3.68
C LEU A 85 12.35 -19.50 -4.87
N ALA A 86 12.88 -20.08 -5.95
CA ALA A 86 13.14 -19.37 -7.21
C ALA A 86 11.85 -18.83 -7.85
N ASP A 87 10.69 -19.45 -7.56
CA ASP A 87 9.39 -19.05 -8.10
C ASP A 87 8.93 -17.70 -7.52
N LEU A 88 9.48 -17.26 -6.37
CA LEU A 88 9.24 -15.92 -5.82
C LEU A 88 9.80 -14.81 -6.72
N GLN A 89 10.64 -15.13 -7.71
CA GLN A 89 11.04 -14.17 -8.74
C GLN A 89 9.83 -13.65 -9.55
N LEU A 90 8.71 -14.38 -9.55
CA LEU A 90 7.44 -13.92 -10.12
C LEU A 90 6.82 -12.74 -9.35
N LEU A 91 7.17 -12.49 -8.10
CA LEU A 91 6.78 -11.24 -7.43
C LEU A 91 7.45 -10.01 -8.04
N PHE A 92 8.64 -10.18 -8.61
CA PHE A 92 9.42 -9.09 -9.20
C PHE A 92 9.28 -9.02 -10.74
N THR A 93 8.44 -9.88 -11.33
CA THR A 93 8.21 -9.92 -12.78
C THR A 93 6.70 -9.95 -13.06
N GLY A 94 6.26 -9.45 -14.22
CA GLY A 94 4.83 -9.38 -14.53
C GLY A 94 4.05 -8.41 -13.63
N ASP A 95 2.85 -8.80 -13.20
CA ASP A 95 1.91 -7.94 -12.46
C ASP A 95 2.33 -7.70 -11.00
N GLY A 96 3.16 -8.59 -10.42
CA GLY A 96 3.68 -8.43 -9.05
C GLY A 96 4.60 -7.22 -8.88
N LEU A 97 5.31 -6.84 -9.96
CA LEU A 97 6.20 -5.68 -9.95
C LEU A 97 5.43 -4.38 -9.69
N GLY A 98 4.21 -4.26 -10.23
CA GLY A 98 3.37 -3.08 -10.04
C GLY A 98 2.95 -2.90 -8.58
N GLU A 99 2.59 -3.98 -7.90
CA GLU A 99 2.21 -3.97 -6.47
C GLU A 99 3.40 -3.59 -5.58
N ILE A 100 4.58 -4.14 -5.87
CA ILE A 100 5.82 -3.80 -5.15
C ILE A 100 6.20 -2.35 -5.37
N ALA A 101 6.16 -1.87 -6.63
CA ALA A 101 6.44 -0.47 -6.95
C ALA A 101 5.47 0.47 -6.23
N LEU A 102 4.17 0.15 -6.22
CA LEU A 102 3.17 0.92 -5.49
C LEU A 102 3.45 0.94 -3.99
N LEU A 103 3.82 -0.20 -3.40
CA LEU A 103 4.17 -0.29 -1.98
C LEU A 103 5.35 0.63 -1.64
N PHE A 104 6.41 0.62 -2.46
CA PHE A 104 7.56 1.50 -2.28
C PHE A 104 7.19 2.97 -2.43
N LEU A 105 6.40 3.34 -3.44
CA LEU A 105 5.96 4.71 -3.67
C LEU A 105 5.10 5.25 -2.50
N LEU A 106 4.13 4.46 -2.03
CA LEU A 106 3.29 4.84 -0.90
C LEU A 106 4.11 4.96 0.39
N SER A 107 5.01 4.02 0.64
CA SER A 107 5.89 4.05 1.81
C SER A 107 6.81 5.28 1.77
N PHE A 108 7.39 5.57 0.60
CA PHE A 108 8.24 6.75 0.39
C PHE A 108 7.47 8.06 0.62
N SER A 109 6.24 8.14 0.13
CA SER A 109 5.38 9.33 0.29
C SER A 109 5.15 9.66 1.77
N VAL A 110 4.89 8.66 2.61
CA VAL A 110 4.74 8.87 4.07
C VAL A 110 6.09 9.16 4.75
N LEU A 111 7.17 8.49 4.32
CA LEU A 111 8.51 8.67 4.88
C LEU A 111 9.18 9.98 4.48
N THR A 112 8.64 10.71 3.49
CA THR A 112 9.15 12.00 3.01
C THR A 112 9.36 13.00 4.16
N ARG A 113 8.53 12.95 5.21
CA ARG A 113 8.67 13.80 6.41
C ARG A 113 9.98 13.59 7.19
N TYR A 114 10.60 12.43 7.06
CA TYR A 114 11.82 12.04 7.77
C TYR A 114 13.09 12.16 6.92
N LEU A 115 12.98 12.75 5.72
CA LEU A 115 14.13 12.96 4.85
C LEU A 115 15.22 13.78 5.56
N PRO A 116 16.50 13.39 5.43
CA PRO A 116 17.61 14.08 6.06
C PRO A 116 17.70 15.55 5.65
N SER A 117 17.31 15.87 4.41
CA SER A 117 17.23 17.24 3.87
C SER A 117 16.25 18.14 4.62
N LEU A 118 15.24 17.57 5.29
CA LEU A 118 14.23 18.31 6.04
C LEU A 118 14.47 18.32 7.55
N LYS A 119 15.57 17.72 8.06
CA LYS A 119 15.79 17.60 9.52
C LYS A 119 15.69 18.94 10.26
N GLY A 120 16.28 20.01 9.71
CA GLY A 120 16.25 21.36 10.28
C GLY A 120 14.99 22.20 9.99
N SER A 121 14.03 21.68 9.22
CA SER A 121 12.83 22.43 8.80
C SER A 121 11.70 22.41 9.84
N SER A 122 10.85 23.45 9.81
CA SER A 122 9.65 23.55 10.66
C SER A 122 8.67 22.39 10.42
N ASN A 123 7.86 22.07 11.43
CA ASN A 123 6.84 21.01 11.31
C ASN A 123 5.78 21.33 10.26
N GLU A 124 5.49 22.61 10.02
CA GLU A 124 4.58 23.04 8.95
C GLU A 124 5.16 22.77 7.57
N LEU A 125 6.42 23.11 7.32
CA LEU A 125 7.07 22.86 6.03
C LEU A 125 7.16 21.36 5.73
N LYS A 126 7.50 20.56 6.76
CA LYS A 126 7.48 19.09 6.69
C LYS A 126 6.09 18.54 6.33
N GLY A 127 5.03 19.11 6.92
CA GLY A 127 3.65 18.75 6.62
C GLY A 127 3.24 19.13 5.20
N MET A 128 3.60 20.33 4.75
CA MET A 128 3.31 20.81 3.40
C MET A 128 3.96 19.95 2.32
N ILE A 129 5.23 19.57 2.51
CA ILE A 129 5.94 18.72 1.54
C ILE A 129 5.33 17.31 1.54
N SER A 130 5.10 16.72 2.71
CA SER A 130 4.45 15.40 2.81
C SER A 130 3.08 15.40 2.13
N ASN A 131 2.26 16.43 2.34
CA ASN A 131 0.93 16.55 1.72
C ASN A 131 0.96 16.88 0.21
N ARG A 132 2.12 17.22 -0.37
CA ARG A 132 2.29 17.41 -1.83
C ARG A 132 2.82 16.15 -2.53
N VAL A 133 3.57 15.32 -1.80
CA VAL A 133 4.12 14.05 -2.32
C VAL A 133 3.07 12.94 -2.21
N MET A 134 2.16 13.05 -1.23
CA MET A 134 0.90 12.31 -1.20
C MET A 134 -0.06 12.87 -2.24
#